data_AF-A0AAV5JFB2-F1
#
_entry.id   AF-A0AAV5JFB2-F1
#
_cell.length_a   1.000
_cell.length_b   1.000
_cell.length_c   1.000
_cell.angle_alpha   90.00
_cell.angle_beta   90.00
_cell.angle_gamma   90.00
#
_symmetry.space_group_name_H-M   'P 1'
#
loop_
_entity.id
_entity.type
_entity.pdbx_description
1 polymer ?
#
loop_
_entity_poly.entity_id
_entity_poly.type
_entity_poly.pdbx_seq_one_letter_code
_entity_poly.pdbx_strand_id
1 'polypeptide(L)' 'MLQLLFAQYPGFKEVRMIEAKPGIAFVEYEDEEQSGVAMQALQGFKIAPQFPMPISFAKKYSSSPCNLCNSIPPLTKDLQ' A
#
# COMPACT_ATOMS: atom_id res chain seq x y z
N MET A 1 -11.69 5.95 -3.55
CA MET A 1 -12.03 5.10 -2.38
C MET A 1 -10.90 5.03 -1.35
N LEU A 2 -9.65 4.69 -1.73
CA LEU A 2 -8.53 4.62 -0.76
C LEU A 2 -8.31 5.92 0.03
N GLN A 3 -8.37 7.07 -0.64
CA GLN A 3 -8.24 8.37 0.00
C GLN A 3 -9.21 8.56 1.17
N LEU A 4 -10.46 8.10 1.05
CA LEU A 4 -11.44 8.22 2.13
C LEU A 4 -11.13 7.28 3.30
N LEU A 5 -10.56 6.10 3.02
CA LEU A 5 -10.17 5.11 4.02
C LEU A 5 -8.96 5.57 4.86
N PHE A 6 -8.03 6.29 4.24
CA PHE A 6 -6.86 6.84 4.92
C PHE A 6 -7.12 8.23 5.53
N ALA A 7 -8.02 9.03 4.96
CA ALA A 7 -8.43 10.33 5.51
C ALA A 7 -9.16 10.23 6.86
N GLN A 8 -9.57 9.03 7.28
CA GLN A 8 -10.13 8.77 8.61
C GLN A 8 -9.07 8.92 9.72
N TYR A 9 -7.81 8.71 9.37
CA TYR A 9 -6.69 8.80 10.28
C TYR A 9 -6.09 10.20 10.22
N PRO A 10 -5.70 10.76 11.38
CA PRO A 10 -5.06 12.07 11.41
C PRO A 10 -3.73 12.02 10.64
N GLY A 11 -3.31 13.18 10.13
CA GLY A 11 -2.01 13.33 9.46
C GLY A 11 -1.98 12.79 8.04
N PHE A 12 -3.11 12.36 7.48
CA PHE A 12 -3.20 12.00 6.07
C PHE A 12 -2.84 13.21 5.18
N LYS A 13 -1.82 13.06 4.31
CA LYS A 13 -1.41 14.09 3.34
C LYS A 13 -2.01 13.82 1.98
N GLU A 14 -1.58 12.73 1.33
CA GLU A 14 -1.95 12.43 -0.04
C GLU A 14 -1.94 10.91 -0.30
N VAL A 15 -2.78 10.45 -1.24
CA VAL A 15 -2.66 9.12 -1.86
C VAL A 15 -2.24 9.28 -3.31
N ARG A 16 -1.12 8.66 -3.67
CA ARG A 16 -0.66 8.57 -5.05
C ARG A 16 -0.81 7.15 -5.58
N MET A 17 -1.62 6.99 -6.62
CA MET A 17 -1.73 5.72 -7.34
C MET A 17 -0.67 5.65 -8.43
N ILE A 18 -0.08 4.47 -8.64
CA ILE A 18 0.95 4.27 -9.66
C ILE A 18 0.31 3.65 -10.90
N GLU A 19 0.25 4.41 -12.00
CA GLU A 19 -0.27 3.91 -13.28
C GLU A 19 0.65 2.83 -13.90
N ALA A 20 1.96 2.89 -13.63
CA ALA A 20 2.94 1.91 -14.11
C ALA A 20 2.74 0.50 -13.51
N LYS A 21 2.06 0.38 -12.35
CA LYS A 21 1.74 -0.88 -11.69
C LYS A 21 0.36 -0.78 -11.04
N PRO A 22 -0.72 -1.09 -11.80
CA PRO A 22 -2.06 -1.08 -11.25
C PRO A 22 -2.15 -2.09 -10.10
N GLY A 23 -2.56 -1.62 -8.92
CA GLY A 23 -2.62 -2.40 -7.69
C GLY A 23 -1.66 -1.94 -6.59
N ILE A 24 -0.81 -0.94 -6.86
CA ILE A 24 0.04 -0.31 -5.84
C ILE A 24 -0.37 1.15 -5.68
N ALA A 25 -0.54 1.59 -4.43
CA ALA A 25 -0.76 2.99 -4.07
C ALA A 25 0.19 3.36 -2.93
N PHE A 26 0.71 4.59 -2.99
CA PHE A 26 1.47 5.20 -1.93
C PHE A 26 0.57 6.14 -1.15
N VAL A 27 0.71 6.11 0.17
CA VAL A 27 -0.01 6.99 1.08
C VAL A 27 1.03 7.75 1.88
N GLU A 28 0.92 9.07 1.84
CA GLU A 28 1.81 9.97 2.56
C GLU A 28 1.09 10.50 3.80
N TYR A 29 1.84 10.52 4.90
CA TYR A 29 1.39 11.02 6.19
C TYR A 29 2.37 12.08 6.68
N GLU A 30 1.89 12.95 7.57
CA GLU A 30 2.69 13.99 8.19
C GLU A 30 3.73 13.43 9.17
N ASP A 31 3.33 12.44 9.97
CA ASP A 31 4.20 11.82 10.98
C ASP A 31 4.26 10.31 10.82
N GLU A 32 5.41 9.74 11.22
CA GLU A 32 5.61 8.30 11.25
C GLU A 32 4.62 7.61 12.22
N GLU A 33 4.37 8.21 13.39
CA GLU A 33 3.44 7.65 14.38
C GLU A 33 2.02 7.53 13.79
N GLN A 34 1.54 8.58 13.14
CA GLN A 34 0.21 8.63 12.52
C GLN A 34 0.12 7.62 11.35
N SER A 35 1.18 7.51 10.56
CA SER A 35 1.28 6.51 9.48
C SER A 35 1.27 5.07 10.01
N GLY A 36 1.89 4.83 11.17
CA GLY A 36 1.92 3.54 11.85
C GLY A 36 0.55 3.12 12.35
N VAL A 37 -0.21 4.06 12.94
CA VAL A 37 -1.59 3.81 13.38
C VAL A 37 -2.48 3.38 12.20
N ALA A 38 -2.43 4.13 11.10
CA ALA A 38 -3.19 3.79 9.90
C ALA A 38 -2.78 2.44 9.30
N MET A 39 -1.47 2.15 9.27
CA MET A 39 -0.94 0.86 8.83
C MET A 39 -1.51 -0.26 9.71
N GLN A 40 -1.35 -0.18 11.03
CA GLN A 40 -1.77 -1.24 11.96
C GLN A 40 -3.28 -1.49 11.88
N ALA A 41 -4.09 -0.44 11.76
CA ALA A 41 -5.53 -0.56 11.67
C ALA A 41 -6.03 -1.15 10.35
N LEU A 42 -5.31 -0.90 9.25
CA LEU A 42 -5.63 -1.41 7.91
C LEU A 42 -4.76 -2.60 7.49
N GLN A 43 -3.89 -3.09 8.38
CA GLN A 43 -2.98 -4.20 8.11
C GLN A 43 -3.79 -5.48 7.90
N GLY A 44 -3.73 -6.03 6.68
CA GLY A 44 -4.51 -7.22 6.34
C GLY A 44 -6.00 -6.93 6.08
N PHE A 45 -6.36 -5.66 5.88
CA PHE A 45 -7.70 -5.29 5.43
C PHE A 45 -7.94 -5.85 4.02
N LYS A 46 -9.05 -6.57 3.86
CA LYS A 46 -9.43 -7.17 2.57
C LYS A 46 -10.38 -6.21 1.86
N ILE A 47 -9.82 -5.30 1.05
CA ILE A 47 -10.65 -4.38 0.23
C ILE A 47 -11.49 -5.16 -0.77
N ALA A 48 -10.94 -6.26 -1.31
CA ALA A 48 -11.69 -7.23 -2.09
C ALA A 48 -11.46 -8.64 -1.50
N PRO A 49 -12.47 -9.51 -1.50
CA PRO A 49 -12.34 -10.88 -0.98
C PRO A 49 -11.25 -11.70 -1.68
N GLN A 50 -10.88 -11.30 -2.92
CA GLN A 50 -9.86 -11.96 -3.74
C GLN A 50 -8.48 -11.27 -3.69
N PHE A 51 -8.40 -10.03 -3.19
CA PHE A 51 -7.16 -9.26 -3.17
C PHE A 51 -6.89 -8.70 -1.77
N PRO A 52 -6.10 -9.40 -0.94
CA PRO A 52 -5.64 -8.84 0.32
C PRO A 52 -4.81 -7.58 0.02
N MET A 53 -5.00 -6.52 0.81
CA MET A 53 -4.18 -5.32 0.74
C MET A 53 -3.08 -5.38 1.81
N PRO A 54 -1.87 -5.85 1.48
CA PRO A 54 -0.74 -5.70 2.37
C PRO A 54 -0.30 -4.23 2.39
N ILE A 55 -0.20 -3.66 3.59
CA ILE A 55 0.39 -2.35 3.80
C ILE A 55 1.80 -2.56 4.33
N SER A 56 2.74 -1.75 3.88
CA SER A 56 4.13 -1.80 4.30
C SER A 56 4.73 -0.41 4.19
N PHE A 57 5.64 -0.08 5.11
CA PHE A 57 6.37 1.18 5.04
C PHE A 57 7.15 1.28 3.73
N ALA A 58 7.13 2.48 3.15
CA ALA A 58 7.95 2.78 2.00
C ALA A 58 9.43 2.67 2.41
N LYS A 59 10.21 1.83 1.72
CA LYS A 59 11.66 1.80 1.94
C LYS A 59 12.22 3.15 1.49
N LYS A 60 12.89 3.87 2.41
CA LYS A 60 13.76 4.99 2.05
C LYS A 60 14.77 4.46 1.04
N TYR A 61 14.68 4.88 -0.22
CA TYR A 61 15.67 4.58 -1.23
C TYR A 61 16.96 5.35 -0.94
N SER A 62 17.68 4.98 0.13
CA SER A 62 19.12 5.22 0.21
C SER A 62 19.81 3.96 -0.30
N SER A 63 20.08 3.94 -1.62
CA SER A 63 21.15 3.16 -2.25
C SER A 63 21.34 1.73 -1.73
N SER A 64 20.56 0.76 -2.23
CA SER A 64 20.92 -0.66 -2.11
C SER A 64 20.30 -1.45 -3.26
N PRO A 65 21.08 -1.91 -4.25
CA PRO A 65 20.60 -2.83 -5.28
C PRO A 65 20.49 -4.23 -4.68
N CYS A 66 19.43 -4.48 -3.92
CA CYS A 66 19.19 -5.80 -3.35
C CYS A 66 18.02 -6.47 -4.07
N ASN A 67 18.41 -7.45 -4.89
CA ASN A 67 17.61 -8.47 -5.58
C ASN A 67 16.49 -9.06 -4.72
N LEU A 68 15.34 -8.39 -4.65
CA LEU A 68 14.13 -8.99 -4.11
C LEU A 68 12.89 -8.51 -4.88
N CYS A 69 12.94 -8.65 -6.20
CA CYS A 69 11.77 -8.59 -7.06
C CYS A 69 11.44 -10.02 -7.49
N ASN A 70 10.97 -10.86 -6.57
CA ASN A 70 10.47 -12.21 -6.90
C ASN A 70 9.47 -12.75 -5.87
N SER A 71 8.49 -11.93 -5.48
CA SER A 71 7.26 -12.42 -4.85
C SER A 71 6.10 -11.45 -5.12
N ILE A 72 5.82 -11.21 -6.41
CA ILE A 72 4.48 -10.83 -6.83
C ILE A 72 3.98 -12.05 -7.60
N PRO A 73 3.08 -12.88 -7.04
CA PRO A 73 2.43 -13.90 -7.85
C PRO A 73 1.68 -13.19 -8.99
N PRO A 74 1.83 -13.63 -10.25
CA PRO A 74 1.07 -13.06 -11.35
C PRO A 74 -0.42 -13.24 -11.03
N LEU A 75 -1.19 -12.16 -11.17
CA LEU A 75 -2.64 -12.23 -11.33
C LEU A 75 -2.91 -12.97 -12.66
N THR A 76 -2.85 -14.30 -12.65
CA THR A 76 -3.48 -15.10 -13.68
C THR A 76 -4.98 -14.97 -13.46
N LYS A 77 -5.60 -14.12 -14.28
CA LYS A 77 -7.01 -14.20 -14.61
C LYS A 77 -7.25 -15.59 -15.19
N ASP A 78 -7.74 -16.49 -14.36
CA ASP A 78 -8.50 -17.65 -14.83
C ASP A 78 -9.90 -17.50 -14.26
N LEU A 79 -10.78 -16.90 -15.08
CA LEU A 79 -12.19 -17.20 -15.01
C LEU A 79 -12.79 -17.07 -16.42
N GLN A 80 -12.76 -18.24 -17.09
CA GLN A 80 -13.55 -18.74 -18.21
C GLN A 80 -13.21 -18.30 -19.65
#